data_AF-L5MAJ7-F1
#
_entry.id   AF-L5MAJ7-F1
#
_cell.length_a   1.000
_cell.length_b   1.000
_cell.length_c   1.000
_cell.angle_alpha   90.00
_cell.angle_beta   90.00
_cell.angle_gamma   90.00
#
_symmetry.space_group_name_H-M   'P 1'
#
loop_
_entity.id
_entity.type
_entity.pdbx_description
1 polymer ?
#
loop_
_entity_poly.entity_id
_entity_poly.type
_entity_poly.pdbx_seq_one_letter_code
_entity_poly.pdbx_strand_id
1 'polypeptide(L)'
;MEHSSKMEFFQKLGYDREDVVRVLAKLGQDALVNDVLQELIQTGSRPGAHLSSAAPLLVPRGSCGTPDSIRRGLGADPEEEV
;
A
#
# COMPACT_ATOMS: atom_id res chain seq x y z
N MET A 1 20.86 -26.81 -13.55
CA MET A 1 21.01 -25.52 -14.27
C MET A 1 20.34 -24.34 -13.53
N GLU A 2 20.07 -24.45 -12.22
CA GLU A 2 18.83 -23.83 -11.71
C GLU A 2 18.98 -22.68 -10.71
N HIS A 3 20.16 -22.45 -10.11
CA HIS A 3 20.33 -21.38 -9.13
C HIS A 3 20.24 -19.98 -9.76
N SER A 4 20.84 -19.79 -10.95
CA SER A 4 20.74 -18.52 -11.69
C SER A 4 19.31 -18.25 -12.19
N SER A 5 18.64 -19.29 -12.70
CA SER A 5 17.25 -19.20 -13.17
C SER A 5 16.27 -18.85 -12.04
N LYS A 6 16.43 -19.49 -10.87
CA LYS A 6 15.60 -19.21 -9.69
C LYS A 6 15.77 -17.78 -9.20
N MET A 7 17.00 -17.26 -9.17
CA MET A 7 17.27 -15.88 -8.77
C MET A 7 16.72 -14.86 -9.78
N GLU A 8 16.82 -15.12 -11.09
CA GLU A 8 16.22 -14.26 -12.12
C GLU A 8 14.68 -14.22 -12.02
N PHE A 9 14.05 -15.34 -11.67
CA PHE A 9 12.60 -15.39 -11.47
C PHE A 9 12.13 -14.39 -10.38
N PHE A 10 12.78 -14.37 -9.23
CA PHE A 10 12.42 -13.45 -8.14
C PHE A 10 12.71 -11.98 -8.48
N GLN A 11 13.82 -11.71 -9.17
CA GLN A 11 14.12 -10.35 -9.65
C GLN A 11 13.08 -9.85 -10.65
N LYS A 12 12.61 -10.71 -11.57
CA LYS A 12 11.53 -10.38 -12.52
C LYS A 12 10.18 -10.12 -11.82
N LEU A 13 9.96 -10.73 -10.67
CA LEU A 13 8.79 -10.44 -9.82
C LEU A 13 8.92 -9.14 -9.02
N GLY A 14 10.10 -8.51 -9.02
CA GLY A 14 10.38 -7.29 -8.28
C GLY A 14 10.87 -7.51 -6.85
N TYR A 15 11.22 -8.73 -6.46
CA TYR A 15 11.85 -8.97 -5.17
C TYR A 15 13.33 -8.58 -5.20
N ASP A 16 13.79 -8.02 -4.09
CA ASP A 16 15.19 -7.67 -3.93
C ASP A 16 16.06 -8.92 -3.75
N ARG A 17 17.27 -8.88 -4.31
CA ARG A 17 18.18 -10.02 -4.25
C ARG A 17 18.54 -10.37 -2.81
N GLU A 18 18.66 -9.36 -1.96
CA GLU A 18 19.04 -9.50 -0.56
C GLU A 18 18.01 -10.31 0.23
N ASP A 19 16.73 -10.02 0.00
CA ASP A 19 15.62 -10.69 0.66
C ASP A 19 15.49 -12.14 0.20
N VAL A 20 15.64 -12.40 -1.10
CA VAL A 20 15.64 -13.76 -1.67
C VAL A 20 16.79 -14.59 -1.10
N VAL A 21 18.00 -14.01 -1.01
CA VAL A 21 19.16 -14.70 -0.41
C VAL A 21 18.91 -15.00 1.06
N ARG A 22 18.31 -14.06 1.82
CA ARG A 22 17.99 -14.26 3.23
C ARG A 22 17.00 -15.41 3.43
N VAL A 23 15.95 -15.46 2.61
CA VAL A 23 14.95 -16.54 2.64
C VAL A 23 15.57 -17.88 2.22
N LEU A 24 16.40 -17.92 1.18
CA LEU A 24 17.10 -19.13 0.77
C LEU A 24 18.11 -19.62 1.82
N ALA A 25 18.74 -18.70 2.57
CA ALA A 25 19.59 -19.07 3.70
C ALA A 25 18.78 -19.70 4.85
N LYS A 26 17.51 -19.30 5.02
CA LYS A 26 16.60 -19.84 6.05
C LYS A 26 16.00 -21.19 5.64
N LEU A 27 15.51 -21.31 4.41
CA LEU A 27 14.82 -22.50 3.90
C LEU A 27 15.77 -23.54 3.28
N GLY A 28 16.98 -23.13 2.90
CA GLY A 28 17.95 -23.96 2.17
C GLY A 28 17.94 -23.68 0.66
N GLN A 29 19.06 -23.97 0.00
CA GLN A 29 19.21 -23.69 -1.44
C GLN A 29 18.25 -24.53 -2.30
N ASP A 30 17.86 -25.71 -1.83
CA ASP A 30 16.91 -26.62 -2.47
C ASP A 30 15.43 -26.27 -2.19
N ALA A 31 15.13 -25.21 -1.45
CA ALA A 31 13.77 -24.77 -1.20
C ALA A 31 13.01 -24.52 -2.51
N LEU A 32 11.76 -24.99 -2.57
CA LEU A 32 10.92 -24.82 -3.75
C LEU A 32 10.60 -23.34 -3.96
N VAL A 33 10.34 -22.96 -5.20
CA VAL A 33 9.95 -21.58 -5.55
C VAL A 33 8.73 -21.13 -4.74
N ASN A 34 7.77 -22.03 -4.50
CA ASN A 34 6.57 -21.74 -3.74
C ASN A 34 6.89 -21.45 -2.25
N ASP A 35 7.73 -22.25 -1.62
CA ASP A 35 8.12 -22.04 -0.21
C ASP A 35 8.83 -20.69 -0.04
N VAL A 36 9.71 -20.34 -0.99
CA VAL A 36 10.42 -19.06 -1.00
C VAL A 36 9.45 -17.89 -1.20
N LEU A 37 8.49 -18.00 -2.13
CA LEU A 37 7.45 -16.98 -2.33
C LEU A 37 6.61 -16.79 -1.07
N GLN A 38 6.17 -17.89 -0.46
CA GLN A 38 5.36 -17.86 0.75
C GLN A 38 6.11 -17.16 1.89
N GLU A 39 7.39 -17.50 2.08
CA GLU A 39 8.21 -16.89 3.12
C GLU A 39 8.46 -15.40 2.87
N LEU A 40 8.72 -14.98 1.63
CA LEU A 40 8.86 -13.57 1.25
C LEU A 40 7.59 -12.76 1.56
N ILE A 41 6.42 -13.33 1.28
CA ILE A 41 5.13 -12.71 1.59
C ILE A 41 4.92 -12.63 3.11
N GLN A 42 5.21 -13.70 3.85
CA GLN A 42 5.06 -13.75 5.31
C GLN A 42 6.00 -12.80 6.04
N THR A 43 7.23 -12.64 5.56
CA THR A 43 8.20 -11.68 6.13
C THR A 43 7.92 -10.24 5.73
N GLY A 44 6.96 -9.99 4.83
CA GLY A 44 6.62 -8.65 4.38
C GLY A 44 7.63 -8.05 3.41
N SER A 45 8.52 -8.87 2.83
CA SER A 45 9.33 -8.49 1.67
C SER A 45 8.38 -8.29 0.50
N ARG A 46 7.86 -7.07 0.36
CA ARG A 46 7.03 -6.72 -0.79
C ARG A 46 7.95 -6.62 -1.99
N PRO A 47 7.61 -7.24 -3.13
CA PRO A 47 8.30 -6.90 -4.35
C PRO A 47 8.18 -5.39 -4.48
N GLY A 48 9.31 -4.72 -4.76
CA GLY A 48 9.34 -3.33 -5.10
C GLY A 48 8.50 -3.16 -6.35
N ALA A 49 7.17 -3.09 -6.18
CA ALA A 49 6.26 -2.53 -7.13
C ALA A 49 6.86 -1.16 -7.33
N HIS A 50 7.58 -1.00 -8.45
CA HIS A 50 8.26 0.21 -8.84
C HIS A 50 7.28 1.31 -8.48
N LEU A 51 7.53 1.99 -7.36
CA LEU A 51 6.77 3.15 -6.95
C LEU A 51 7.26 4.16 -7.96
N SER A 52 6.77 4.04 -9.19
CA SER A 52 6.73 5.12 -10.15
C SER A 52 6.25 6.27 -9.30
N SER A 53 7.16 7.21 -9.10
CA SER A 53 7.13 8.30 -8.11
C SER A 53 6.04 9.30 -8.47
N ALA A 54 4.82 8.80 -8.59
CA ALA A 54 3.62 9.43 -9.08
C ALA A 54 2.40 8.82 -8.37
N ALA A 55 2.57 8.32 -7.14
CA ALA A 55 1.44 8.23 -6.24
C ALA A 55 0.88 9.65 -6.12
N PRO A 56 -0.37 9.92 -6.54
CA PRO A 56 -0.90 11.27 -6.56
C PRO A 56 -0.89 11.82 -5.14
N LEU A 57 -0.14 12.90 -4.94
CA LEU A 57 -0.08 13.58 -3.65
C LEU A 57 -1.47 14.18 -3.39
N LEU A 58 -2.18 13.66 -2.40
CA LEU A 58 -3.45 14.20 -1.97
C LEU A 58 -3.18 15.56 -1.31
N VAL A 59 -3.46 16.63 -2.03
CA VAL A 59 -3.35 18.00 -1.50
C VAL A 59 -4.65 18.38 -0.80
N PRO A 60 -4.62 18.80 0.47
CA PRO A 60 -5.78 19.38 1.13
C PRO A 60 -6.22 20.65 0.39
N ARG A 61 -7.31 20.57 -0.37
CA ARG A 61 -7.92 21.74 -1.04
C ARG A 61 -8.77 22.52 -0.04
N GLY A 62 -8.12 23.08 0.98
CA GLY A 62 -8.77 23.80 2.07
C GLY A 62 -10.01 24.59 1.60
N SER A 63 -11.18 24.19 2.08
CA SER A 63 -12.40 24.96 1.91
C SER A 63 -12.42 25.98 3.04
N CYS A 64 -11.83 27.15 2.81
CA CYS A 64 -12.09 28.33 3.62
C CYS A 64 -13.51 28.83 3.31
N GLY A 65 -14.51 28.11 3.80
CA GLY A 65 -15.82 28.68 4.06
C GLY A 65 -15.72 29.48 5.35
N THR A 66 -15.84 30.80 5.23
CA THR A 66 -15.87 31.78 6.33
C THR A 66 -16.71 31.32 7.52
N PRO A 67 -16.24 31.50 8.79
CA PRO A 67 -17.13 31.40 9.94
C PRO A 67 -17.98 32.69 10.03
N ASP A 68 -18.98 32.85 9.17
CA ASP A 68 -20.00 33.91 9.34
C ASP A 68 -21.41 33.47 8.93
N SER A 69 -21.74 32.18 9.09
CA SER A 69 -23.14 31.73 9.00
C SER A 69 -23.81 31.58 10.38
N ILE A 70 -23.13 31.95 11.46
CA ILE A 70 -23.78 32.13 12.77
C ILE A 70 -24.50 33.48 12.72
N ARG A 71 -25.66 33.57 12.04
CA ARG A 71 -26.73 34.59 12.27
C ARG A 71 -27.89 34.53 11.26
N ARG A 72 -28.42 33.35 10.94
CA ARG A 72 -29.78 33.29 10.34
C ARG A 72 -30.55 32.02 10.68
N GLY A 73 -30.51 31.66 11.97
CA GLY A 73 -31.29 30.58 12.55
C GLY A 73 -31.91 30.99 13.90
N LEU A 74 -32.72 32.05 13.90
CA LEU A 74 -33.81 32.24 14.87
C LEU A 74 -35.06 32.09 13.99
N GLY A 75 -35.94 31.11 14.11
CA GLY A 75 -36.42 30.40 15.29
C GLY A 75 -37.80 30.96 15.66
N ALA A 76 -38.84 30.12 15.52
CA ALA A 76 -40.28 30.30 15.85
C ALA A 76 -41.12 31.01 14.76
N ASP A 77 -42.26 30.50 14.25
CA ASP A 77 -43.23 29.51 14.77
C ASP A 77 -44.28 29.17 13.67
N PRO A 78 -44.83 27.94 13.58
CA PRO A 78 -46.05 27.66 12.82
C PRO A 78 -47.21 27.34 13.77
N GLU A 79 -48.21 28.22 13.89
CA GLU A 79 -49.52 27.83 14.43
C GLU A 79 -50.66 28.28 13.52
N GLU A 80 -51.43 27.27 13.15
CA GLU A 80 -52.58 27.16 12.25
C GLU A 80 -53.88 27.44 13.05
N GLU A 81 -54.83 28.13 12.40
CA GLU A 81 -56.30 28.01 12.52
C GLU A 81 -56.96 28.04 13.92
N VAL A 82 -57.76 29.08 14.25
CA VAL A 82 -59.25 29.18 14.09
C VAL A 82 -59.69 30.64 14.22
#